data_AF-A0A7S3I3Z2-F1
#
_entry.id   AF-A0A7S3I3Z2-F1
#
_cell.length_a   1.000
_cell.length_b   1.000
_cell.length_c   1.000
_cell.angle_alpha   90.00
_cell.angle_beta   90.00
_cell.angle_gamma   90.00
#
_symmetry.space_group_name_H-M   'P 1'
#
loop_
_entity.id
_entity.type
_entity.pdbx_description
1 polymer ?
#
loop_
_entity_poly.entity_id
_entity_poly.type
_entity_poly.pdbx_seq_one_letter_code
_entity_poly.pdbx_strand_id
1 'polypeptide(L)'
;CVHLLVTFLVWQHFFQKKLEAQKVAVPAGAPNAGLKRTVPPVEFGLMHAILMQLCIVPITMCRKVLAMVSQYIPSFPYQHVTSFHIQVGYAFCFFLISATILFFGFFGRVCYDFNRGYDPKDFCAKFRSEIFATGLVTFVATLIVFVTSYFR
;
A
#
# COMPACT_ATOMS: atom_id res chain seq x y z
N CYS A 1 -13.90 9.93 7.85
CA CYS A 1 -12.76 10.50 8.62
C CYS A 1 -12.06 9.48 9.52
N VAL A 2 -12.76 8.76 10.41
CA VAL A 2 -12.13 7.79 11.34
C VAL A 2 -11.32 6.71 10.60
N HIS A 3 -11.86 6.12 9.53
CA HIS A 3 -11.16 5.10 8.74
C HIS A 3 -9.80 5.58 8.18
N LEU A 4 -9.76 6.78 7.60
CA LEU A 4 -8.52 7.37 7.08
C LEU A 4 -7.52 7.66 8.22
N LEU A 5 -7.99 8.11 9.38
CA LEU A 5 -7.14 8.32 10.55
C LEU A 5 -6.50 7.01 11.02
N VAL A 6 -7.30 5.93 11.15
CA VAL A 6 -6.76 4.61 11.52
C VAL A 6 -5.78 4.10 10.47
N THR A 7 -6.09 4.30 9.19
CA THR A 7 -5.19 3.91 8.10
C THR A 7 -3.87 4.66 8.17
N PHE A 8 -3.91 5.97 8.47
CA PHE A 8 -2.71 6.78 8.66
C PHE A 8 -1.90 6.34 9.87
N LEU A 9 -2.55 6.00 10.99
CA LEU A 9 -1.86 5.47 12.18
C LEU A 9 -1.16 4.14 11.89
N VAL A 10 -1.82 3.23 11.17
CA VAL A 10 -1.22 1.97 10.72
C VAL A 10 -0.02 2.26 9.83
N TRP A 11 -0.18 3.12 8.81
CA TRP A 11 0.90 3.52 7.92
C TRP A 11 2.10 4.08 8.71
N GLN A 12 1.85 5.03 9.63
CA GLN A 12 2.88 5.69 10.42
C GLN A 12 3.62 4.72 11.35
N HIS A 13 2.89 3.78 11.98
CA HIS A 13 3.49 2.78 12.84
C HIS A 13 4.52 1.92 12.09
N PHE A 14 4.12 1.36 10.95
CA PHE A 14 5.02 0.52 10.14
C PHE A 14 6.13 1.33 9.46
N PHE A 15 5.84 2.57 9.06
CA PHE A 15 6.85 3.51 8.57
C PHE A 15 7.96 3.72 9.61
N GLN A 16 7.62 4.08 10.85
CA GLN A 16 8.62 4.33 11.90
C GLN A 16 9.47 3.09 12.19
N LYS A 17 8.82 1.93 12.34
CA LYS A 17 9.53 0.66 12.56
C LYS A 17 10.55 0.36 11.46
N LYS A 18 10.19 0.62 10.20
CA LYS A 18 11.11 0.41 9.07
C LYS A 18 12.17 1.49 8.98
N LEU A 19 11.85 2.74 9.30
CA LEU A 19 12.78 3.86 9.29
C LEU A 19 13.92 3.64 10.29
N GLU A 20 13.62 3.19 11.50
CA GLU A 20 14.63 2.84 12.50
C GLU A 20 15.57 1.73 12.00
N ALA A 21 15.02 0.67 11.40
CA ALA A 21 15.82 -0.39 10.81
C ALA A 21 16.71 0.11 9.66
N GLN A 22 16.23 1.03 8.82
CA GLN A 22 17.01 1.59 7.70
C GLN A 22 18.10 2.56 8.16
N LYS A 23 17.88 3.31 9.25
CA LYS A 23 18.91 4.19 9.83
C LYS A 23 20.16 3.41 10.24
N VAL A 24 19.97 2.19 10.77
CA VAL A 24 21.06 1.29 11.16
C VAL A 24 21.67 0.58 9.94
N ALA A 25 20.85 0.15 8.99
CA ALA A 25 21.29 -0.67 7.86
C ALA A 25 21.98 0.12 6.72
N VAL A 26 21.67 1.40 6.54
CA VAL A 26 22.19 2.23 5.45
C VAL A 26 23.14 3.28 6.01
N PRO A 27 24.47 3.18 5.78
CA PRO A 27 25.43 4.18 6.23
C PRO A 27 25.24 5.52 5.51
N ALA A 28 25.64 6.62 6.15
CA ALA A 28 25.37 7.98 5.66
C ALA A 28 26.09 8.30 4.34
N GLY A 29 27.24 7.66 4.07
CA GLY A 29 28.02 7.82 2.84
C GLY A 29 27.62 6.90 1.69
N ALA A 30 26.54 6.12 1.81
CA ALA A 30 26.10 5.25 0.73
C ALA A 30 25.55 6.06 -0.46
N PRO A 31 25.77 5.62 -1.72
CA PRO A 31 25.10 6.21 -2.87
C PRO A 31 23.59 6.13 -2.68
N ASN A 32 22.89 7.23 -2.96
CA ASN A 32 21.45 7.38 -2.75
C ASN A 32 20.99 7.09 -1.30
N ALA A 33 21.83 7.32 -0.28
CA ALA A 33 21.50 7.05 1.13
C ALA A 33 20.17 7.67 1.58
N GLY A 34 19.85 8.89 1.13
CA GLY A 34 18.58 9.55 1.41
C GLY A 34 17.39 8.73 0.93
N LEU A 35 17.36 8.40 -0.37
CA LEU A 35 16.32 7.57 -0.99
C LEU A 35 16.23 6.17 -0.35
N LYS A 36 17.37 5.52 -0.11
CA LYS A 36 17.43 4.20 0.52
C LYS A 36 16.94 4.21 1.98
N ARG A 37 17.02 5.36 2.66
CA ARG A 37 16.51 5.52 4.03
C ARG A 37 15.05 5.93 4.09
N THR A 38 14.51 6.62 3.08
CA THR A 38 13.14 7.17 3.14
C THR A 38 12.13 6.36 2.35
N VAL A 39 12.47 5.86 1.16
CA VAL A 39 11.49 5.15 0.32
C VAL A 39 11.09 3.80 0.89
N PRO A 40 12.01 2.91 1.33
CA PRO A 40 11.61 1.62 1.88
C PRO A 40 10.68 1.72 3.10
N PRO A 41 10.84 2.70 4.01
CA PRO A 41 9.85 2.95 5.06
C PRO A 41 8.48 3.40 4.55
N VAL A 42 8.43 4.32 3.58
CA VAL A 42 7.15 4.76 2.99
C VAL A 42 6.44 3.57 2.32
N GLU A 43 7.18 2.80 1.51
CA GLU A 43 6.67 1.60 0.84
C GLU A 43 6.14 0.59 1.86
N PHE A 44 6.89 0.32 2.93
CA PHE A 44 6.48 -0.62 3.96
C PHE A 44 5.23 -0.16 4.71
N GLY A 45 5.10 1.14 5.00
CA GLY A 45 3.87 1.70 5.55
C GLY A 45 2.68 1.53 4.58
N LEU A 46 2.90 1.79 3.29
CA LEU A 46 1.86 1.64 2.26
C LEU A 46 1.40 0.19 2.12
N MET A 47 2.30 -0.79 2.16
CA MET A 47 1.93 -2.21 2.13
C MET A 47 0.96 -2.58 3.26
N HIS A 48 1.16 -2.05 4.47
CA HIS A 48 0.27 -2.33 5.60
C HIS A 48 -1.04 -1.54 5.52
N ALA A 49 -1.02 -0.32 4.98
CA ALA A 49 -2.24 0.42 4.68
C ALA A 49 -3.11 -0.31 3.64
N ILE A 50 -2.48 -0.86 2.60
CA ILE A 50 -3.14 -1.68 1.56
C ILE A 50 -3.73 -2.95 2.17
N LEU A 51 -2.96 -3.68 2.99
CA LEU A 51 -3.44 -4.88 3.70
C LEU A 51 -4.66 -4.57 4.58
N MET A 52 -4.64 -3.45 5.30
CA MET A 52 -5.79 -3.01 6.08
C MET A 52 -7.04 -2.82 5.21
N GLN A 53 -6.91 -2.20 4.03
CA GLN A 53 -8.05 -2.05 3.13
C GLN A 53 -8.55 -3.40 2.62
N LEU A 54 -7.64 -4.30 2.23
CA LEU A 54 -7.99 -5.65 1.75
C LEU A 54 -8.74 -6.47 2.79
N CYS A 55 -8.50 -6.26 4.08
CA CYS A 55 -9.28 -6.87 5.15
C CYS A 55 -10.68 -6.26 5.27
N ILE A 56 -10.84 -4.94 5.07
CA ILE A 56 -12.10 -4.22 5.30
C ILE A 56 -13.07 -4.37 4.11
N VAL A 57 -12.56 -4.32 2.87
CA VAL A 57 -13.36 -4.44 1.64
C VAL A 57 -14.34 -5.62 1.66
N PRO A 58 -13.94 -6.87 1.94
CA PRO A 58 -14.88 -8.00 1.98
C PRO A 58 -15.88 -7.89 3.13
N ILE A 59 -15.45 -7.43 4.31
CA ILE A 59 -16.33 -7.29 5.50
C ILE A 59 -17.49 -6.34 5.22
N THR A 60 -17.23 -5.23 4.53
CA THR A 60 -18.27 -4.24 4.17
C THR A 60 -19.31 -4.76 3.18
N MET A 61 -19.07 -5.91 2.52
CA MET A 61 -20.01 -6.52 1.58
C MET A 61 -20.63 -7.84 2.09
N CYS A 62 -20.29 -8.29 3.30
CA CYS A 62 -20.88 -9.45 3.96
C CYS A 62 -22.31 -9.14 4.47
N ARG A 63 -23.26 -8.92 3.56
CA ARG A 63 -24.64 -8.46 3.85
C ARG A 63 -25.36 -9.28 4.92
N LYS A 64 -25.23 -10.60 4.89
CA LYS A 64 -25.86 -11.49 5.88
C LYS A 64 -25.29 -11.31 7.28
N VAL A 65 -23.97 -11.19 7.40
CA VAL A 65 -23.28 -10.95 8.67
C VAL A 65 -23.67 -9.57 9.20
N LEU A 66 -23.65 -8.55 8.35
CA LEU A 66 -24.04 -7.19 8.74
C LEU A 66 -25.49 -7.12 9.24
N ALA A 67 -26.42 -7.83 8.59
CA ALA A 67 -27.82 -7.91 9.02
C ALA A 67 -28.01 -8.65 10.35
N MET A 68 -27.17 -9.65 10.65
CA MET A 68 -27.15 -10.30 11.95
C MET A 68 -26.62 -9.36 13.03
N VAL A 69 -25.48 -8.69 12.77
CA VAL A 69 -24.85 -7.78 13.73
C VAL A 69 -25.73 -6.55 14.00
N SER A 70 -26.53 -6.09 13.03
CA SER A 70 -27.45 -4.95 13.24
C SER A 70 -28.51 -5.19 14.31
N GLN A 71 -28.80 -6.44 14.66
CA GLN A 71 -29.68 -6.77 15.77
C GLN A 71 -29.01 -6.52 17.13
N TYR A 72 -27.68 -6.62 17.21
CA TYR A 72 -26.91 -6.49 18.45
C TYR A 72 -26.27 -5.11 18.61
N ILE A 73 -25.97 -4.39 17.53
CA ILE A 73 -25.32 -3.08 17.54
C ILE A 73 -26.17 -2.06 16.73
N PRO A 74 -27.37 -1.69 17.20
CA PRO A 74 -28.28 -0.85 16.42
C PRO A 74 -27.77 0.59 16.20
N SER A 75 -26.79 1.04 16.98
CA SER A 75 -26.19 2.38 16.87
C SER A 75 -25.28 2.55 15.66
N PHE A 76 -24.87 1.47 15.00
CA PHE A 76 -23.99 1.54 13.83
C PHE A 76 -24.80 1.89 12.56
N PRO A 77 -24.31 2.81 11.69
CA PRO A 77 -25.06 3.28 10.53
C PRO A 77 -25.00 2.29 9.35
N TYR A 78 -25.70 1.15 9.46
CA TYR A 78 -25.71 0.10 8.43
C TYR A 78 -26.19 0.59 7.05
N GLN A 79 -27.10 1.58 7.01
CA GLN A 79 -27.59 2.12 5.73
C GLN A 79 -26.50 2.77 4.87
N HIS A 80 -25.37 3.16 5.45
CA HIS A 80 -24.28 3.83 4.73
C HIS A 80 -23.07 2.92 4.47
N VAL A 81 -23.17 1.61 4.77
CA VAL A 81 -22.04 0.68 4.62
C VAL A 81 -21.60 0.55 3.16
N THR A 82 -22.52 0.61 2.19
CA THR A 82 -22.15 0.60 0.77
C THR A 82 -21.39 1.86 0.37
N SER A 83 -21.80 3.05 0.86
CA SER A 83 -21.03 4.29 0.64
C SER A 83 -19.66 4.21 1.29
N PHE A 84 -19.56 3.60 2.47
CA PHE A 84 -18.28 3.34 3.14
C PHE A 84 -17.40 2.37 2.33
N HIS A 85 -17.96 1.29 1.78
CA HIS A 85 -17.24 0.35 0.91
C HIS A 85 -16.58 1.07 -0.29
N ILE A 86 -17.32 1.98 -0.93
CA ILE A 86 -16.79 2.77 -2.05
C ILE A 86 -15.62 3.66 -1.60
N GLN A 87 -15.74 4.34 -0.45
CA GLN A 87 -14.66 5.15 0.10
C GLN A 87 -13.41 4.32 0.44
N VAL A 88 -13.60 3.13 1.01
CA VAL A 88 -12.51 2.18 1.27
C VAL A 88 -11.85 1.75 -0.04
N GLY A 89 -12.63 1.48 -1.08
CA GLY A 89 -12.13 1.17 -2.43
C GLY A 89 -11.29 2.30 -3.03
N TYR A 90 -11.72 3.56 -2.90
CA TYR A 90 -10.93 4.72 -3.33
C TYR A 90 -9.64 4.87 -2.56
N ALA A 91 -9.67 4.70 -1.24
CA ALA A 91 -8.46 4.73 -0.40
C ALA A 91 -7.49 3.61 -0.81
N PHE A 92 -7.98 2.39 -1.03
CA PHE A 92 -7.19 1.26 -1.53
C PHE A 92 -6.49 1.59 -2.85
N CYS A 93 -7.24 2.10 -3.85
CA CYS A 93 -6.68 2.46 -5.14
C CYS A 93 -5.62 3.55 -5.01
N PHE A 94 -5.87 4.58 -4.20
CA PHE A 94 -4.91 5.65 -3.93
C PHE A 94 -3.59 5.12 -3.35
N PHE A 95 -3.65 4.26 -2.33
CA PHE A 95 -2.45 3.69 -1.72
C PHE A 95 -1.72 2.75 -2.66
N LEU A 96 -2.45 1.93 -3.42
CA LEU A 96 -1.86 1.01 -4.38
C LEU A 96 -1.11 1.76 -5.49
N ILE A 97 -1.76 2.76 -6.12
CA ILE A 97 -1.14 3.60 -7.16
C ILE A 97 0.10 4.31 -6.60
N SER A 98 -0.01 4.90 -5.40
CA SER A 98 1.11 5.57 -4.74
C SER A 98 2.29 4.62 -4.48
N ALA A 99 2.00 3.40 -4.01
CA ALA A 99 3.01 2.36 -3.79
C ALA A 99 3.68 1.94 -5.11
N THR A 100 2.89 1.75 -6.17
CA THR A 100 3.40 1.39 -7.50
C THR A 100 4.32 2.48 -8.07
N ILE A 101 3.92 3.76 -8.00
CA ILE A 101 4.75 4.89 -8.47
C ILE A 101 6.07 4.95 -7.70
N LEU A 102 6.02 4.83 -6.36
CA LEU A 102 7.22 4.84 -5.53
C LEU A 102 8.13 3.65 -5.82
N PHE A 103 7.57 2.45 -6.01
CA PHE A 103 8.32 1.25 -6.33
C PHE A 103 9.09 1.42 -7.64
N PHE A 104 8.40 1.79 -8.73
CA PHE A 104 9.05 1.99 -10.02
C PHE A 104 10.04 3.17 -10.01
N GLY A 105 9.70 4.28 -9.34
CA GLY A 105 10.58 5.44 -9.22
C GLY A 105 11.87 5.11 -8.48
N PHE A 106 11.79 4.43 -7.34
CA PHE A 106 12.96 4.09 -6.52
C PHE A 106 13.78 2.95 -7.11
N PHE A 107 13.17 1.78 -7.35
CA PHE A 107 13.91 0.64 -7.88
C PHE A 107 14.39 0.90 -9.31
N GLY A 108 13.65 1.68 -10.10
CA GLY A 108 14.09 2.11 -11.43
C GLY A 108 15.32 3.00 -11.37
N ARG A 109 15.34 4.01 -10.49
CA ARG A 109 16.50 4.90 -10.31
C ARG A 109 17.72 4.14 -9.82
N VAL A 110 17.57 3.30 -8.78
CA VAL A 110 18.70 2.57 -8.20
C VAL A 110 19.22 1.49 -9.15
N CYS A 111 18.36 0.83 -9.92
CA CYS A 111 18.77 -0.10 -10.97
C CYS A 111 19.53 0.59 -12.11
N TYR A 112 19.08 1.78 -12.52
CA TYR A 112 19.80 2.58 -13.50
C TYR A 112 21.21 2.96 -13.02
N ASP A 113 21.34 3.36 -11.75
CA ASP A 113 22.62 3.72 -11.16
C ASP A 113 23.56 2.50 -10.99
N PHE A 114 23.01 1.31 -10.71
CA PHE A 114 23.76 0.04 -10.69
C PHE A 114 24.34 -0.30 -12.07
N ASN A 115 23.51 -0.25 -13.13
CA ASN A 115 23.96 -0.55 -14.49
C ASN A 115 25.04 0.42 -15.02
N ARG A 116 25.15 1.61 -14.43
CA ARG A 116 26.20 2.60 -14.74
C ARG A 116 27.41 2.54 -13.80
N GLY A 117 27.41 1.63 -12.83
CA GLY A 117 28.50 1.45 -11.87
C GLY A 117 28.55 2.49 -10.74
N TYR A 118 27.52 3.33 -10.58
CA TYR A 118 27.45 4.32 -9.50
C TYR A 118 26.98 3.71 -8.16
N ASP A 119 26.29 2.58 -8.21
CA ASP A 119 25.84 1.84 -7.04
C ASP A 119 26.43 0.42 -7.08
N PRO A 120 27.10 -0.06 -6.03
CA PRO A 120 27.70 -1.40 -6.03
C PRO A 120 26.70 -2.54 -5.79
N LYS A 121 25.43 -2.24 -5.45
CA LYS A 121 24.41 -3.25 -5.12
C LYS A 121 23.39 -3.43 -6.25
N ASP A 122 23.15 -4.68 -6.64
CA ASP A 122 22.12 -5.04 -7.62
C ASP A 122 20.72 -4.99 -6.99
N PHE A 123 20.05 -3.85 -7.16
CA PHE A 123 18.63 -3.70 -6.85
C PHE A 123 17.72 -4.03 -8.03
N CYS A 124 18.27 -4.28 -9.24
CA CYS A 124 17.49 -4.69 -10.41
C CYS A 124 16.88 -6.08 -10.21
N ALA A 125 17.51 -6.93 -9.40
CA ALA A 125 16.97 -8.24 -8.99
C ALA A 125 15.55 -8.14 -8.41
N LYS A 126 15.16 -7.00 -7.83
CA LYS A 126 13.82 -6.80 -7.27
C LYS A 126 12.72 -6.86 -8.35
N PHE A 127 13.00 -6.40 -9.57
CA PHE A 127 12.06 -6.50 -10.70
C PHE A 127 11.86 -7.94 -11.21
N ARG A 128 12.75 -8.87 -10.83
CA ARG A 128 12.61 -10.30 -11.15
C ARG A 128 12.02 -11.11 -10.01
N SER A 129 11.71 -10.47 -8.89
CA SER A 129 11.16 -11.15 -7.72
C SER A 129 9.70 -11.53 -7.92
N GLU A 130 9.28 -12.61 -7.28
CA GLU A 130 7.88 -13.02 -7.21
C GLU A 130 6.96 -11.90 -6.67
N ILE A 131 7.47 -11.11 -5.73
CA ILE A 131 6.77 -9.97 -5.14
C ILE A 131 6.44 -8.91 -6.20
N PHE A 132 7.33 -8.70 -7.17
CA PHE A 132 7.07 -7.77 -8.26
C PHE A 132 5.97 -8.31 -9.21
N ALA A 133 6.07 -9.58 -9.60
CA ALA A 133 5.09 -10.20 -10.50
C ALA A 133 3.68 -10.20 -9.88
N THR A 134 3.56 -10.61 -8.62
CA THR A 134 2.29 -10.58 -7.88
C THR A 134 1.77 -9.16 -7.69
N GLY A 135 2.65 -8.19 -7.40
CA GLY A 135 2.29 -6.78 -7.33
C GLY A 135 1.74 -6.22 -8.64
N LEU A 136 2.36 -6.56 -9.77
CA LEU A 136 1.92 -6.12 -11.10
C LEU A 136 0.54 -6.68 -11.47
N VAL A 137 0.33 -7.98 -11.24
CA VAL A 137 -0.98 -8.63 -11.46
C VAL A 137 -2.05 -7.96 -10.59
N THR A 138 -1.76 -7.73 -9.31
CA THR A 138 -2.69 -7.06 -8.39
C THR A 138 -3.02 -5.64 -8.83
N PHE A 139 -2.02 -4.89 -9.32
CA PHE A 139 -2.22 -3.55 -9.84
C PHE A 139 -3.12 -3.54 -11.07
N VAL A 140 -2.85 -4.40 -12.06
CA VAL A 140 -3.66 -4.50 -13.28
C VAL A 140 -5.09 -4.91 -12.96
N ALA A 141 -5.27 -5.94 -12.12
CA ALA A 141 -6.59 -6.38 -11.69
C ALA A 141 -7.37 -5.25 -10.98
N THR A 142 -6.70 -4.52 -10.08
CA THR A 142 -7.31 -3.38 -9.38
C THR A 142 -7.71 -2.27 -10.34
N LEU A 143 -6.86 -1.96 -11.34
CA LEU A 143 -7.14 -0.93 -12.33
C LEU A 143 -8.36 -1.30 -13.19
N ILE A 144 -8.47 -2.57 -13.60
CA ILE A 144 -9.65 -3.08 -14.31
C ILE A 144 -10.90 -2.92 -13.44
N VAL A 145 -10.85 -3.33 -12.17
CA VAL A 145 -11.99 -3.19 -11.24
C VAL A 145 -12.36 -1.72 -11.04
N PHE A 146 -11.38 -0.84 -10.85
CA PHE A 146 -11.61 0.59 -10.66
C PHE A 146 -12.30 1.23 -11.86
N VAL A 147 -11.78 0.98 -13.07
CA VAL A 147 -12.33 1.51 -14.32
C VAL A 147 -13.73 0.96 -14.58
N THR A 148 -13.93 -0.35 -14.46
CA THR A 148 -15.25 -0.98 -14.67
C THR A 148 -16.28 -0.55 -13.64
N SER A 149 -15.85 -0.25 -12.40
CA SER A 149 -16.73 0.27 -11.35
C SER A 149 -17.15 1.72 -11.58
N TYR A 150 -16.39 2.50 -12.35
CA TYR A 150 -16.77 3.87 -12.73
C TYR A 150 -17.85 3.89 -13.82
N PHE A 151 -17.86 2.89 -14.71
CA PHE A 151 -18.85 2.77 -15.79
C PHE A 151 -20.17 2.10 -15.37
N ARG A 152 -20.31 1.73 -14.09
CA ARG A 152 -21.48 1.08 -13.52
C ARG A 152 -22.29 2.03 -12.67
#